data_AF-A0A9D5C246-F1
#
_entry.id   AF-A0A9D5C246-F1
#
_cell.length_a   1.000
_cell.length_b   1.000
_cell.length_c   1.000
_cell.angle_alpha   90.00
_cell.angle_beta   90.00
_cell.angle_gamma   90.00
#
_symmetry.space_group_name_H-M   'P 1'
#
loop_
_entity.id
_entity.type
_entity.pdbx_description
1 polymer ?
#
loop_
_entity_poly.entity_id
_entity_poly.type
_entity_poly.pdbx_seq_one_letter_code
_entity_poly.pdbx_strand_id
1 'polypeptide(L)'
;MSRRQRGLILRALAFLFFINAASVVLYLLLHPRPSSPPRQTLTLAPTTPFPSLKPWPSLPSFLPWLPPPNPPVGSCEAFFGHGFSDRVDLFPISPSASGWFRCHHSKTLRSSVCEGGGIRMDPGRIAMSRGGERLEEVIGRGEDDEMPKFEAGAFEIELDMPGDSKVVDKAFLDRYLRQGQVGVHTMRSLLDSIRAVEPGKLGCSLWIEEPTVLVTRFEYANLFHTVTDWYSAYVSSRITGLSKRPHLVFVDGHCKAPLEETWEALFSTVRYAKHFSGPVCFRHAIFSPLGYETALFKGLSEQINCHGTSANILHENPDDTRTARLSEFGEMLRAAFGLVVDGMQAKPSTGHNVLFVRREDYLAHPRHTGKVESRLSNEQEVFDSVSKWASNHSICKINMANGLFAHMHMKEQLKPYKKPLWLLVLMGRSHSPGLSNTKHHCARDHQQQL
;
A
#
# COMPACT_ATOMS: atom_id res chain seq x y z
N MET A 1 1.54 -57.10 -34.18
CA MET A 1 1.75 -56.15 -35.30
C MET A 1 2.68 -56.77 -36.33
N SER A 2 2.24 -56.87 -37.58
CA SER A 2 3.08 -57.42 -38.65
C SER A 2 4.29 -56.51 -38.95
N ARG A 3 5.38 -57.07 -39.48
CA ARG A 3 6.58 -56.30 -39.88
C ARG A 3 6.23 -55.14 -40.85
N ARG A 4 5.18 -55.34 -41.64
CA ARG A 4 4.60 -54.35 -42.57
C ARG A 4 3.89 -53.20 -41.84
N GLN A 5 3.15 -53.48 -40.77
CA GLN A 5 2.53 -52.46 -39.92
C GLN A 5 3.55 -51.62 -39.17
N ARG A 6 4.63 -52.22 -38.63
CA ARG A 6 5.70 -51.45 -37.98
C ARG A 6 6.40 -50.50 -38.95
N GLY A 7 6.65 -50.95 -40.19
CA GLY A 7 7.24 -50.10 -41.24
C GLY A 7 6.33 -48.92 -41.63
N LEU A 8 5.02 -49.13 -41.69
CA LEU A 8 4.04 -48.07 -41.95
C LEU A 8 3.98 -47.03 -40.82
N ILE A 9 3.98 -47.46 -39.56
CA ILE A 9 3.97 -46.54 -38.41
C ILE A 9 5.27 -45.75 -38.33
N LEU A 10 6.44 -46.38 -38.53
CA LEU A 10 7.72 -45.67 -38.56
C LEU A 10 7.79 -44.62 -39.67
N ARG A 11 7.25 -44.93 -40.86
CA ARG A 11 7.16 -43.97 -41.97
C ARG A 11 6.21 -42.82 -41.66
N ALA A 12 5.07 -43.10 -41.02
CA ALA A 12 4.12 -42.07 -40.61
C ALA A 12 4.71 -41.14 -39.53
N LEU A 13 5.41 -41.69 -38.54
CA LEU A 13 6.09 -40.92 -37.50
C LEU A 13 7.23 -40.06 -38.07
N ALA A 14 8.04 -40.62 -38.97
CA ALA A 14 9.08 -39.86 -39.66
C ALA A 14 8.47 -38.72 -40.49
N PHE A 15 7.38 -38.99 -41.22
CA PHE A 15 6.67 -37.98 -42.00
C PHE A 15 6.11 -36.84 -41.13
N LEU A 16 5.48 -37.17 -39.99
CA LEU A 16 4.98 -36.17 -39.03
C LEU A 16 6.10 -35.36 -38.38
N PHE A 17 7.25 -35.99 -38.13
CA PHE A 17 8.44 -35.29 -37.63
C PHE A 17 8.97 -34.29 -38.65
N PHE A 18 9.09 -34.68 -39.92
CA PHE A 18 9.52 -33.78 -40.99
C PHE A 18 8.54 -32.62 -41.21
N ILE A 19 7.22 -32.86 -41.13
CA ILE A 19 6.22 -31.79 -41.21
C ILE A 19 6.38 -30.81 -40.04
N ASN A 20 6.50 -31.29 -38.80
CA ASN A 20 6.68 -30.40 -37.65
C ASN A 20 7.99 -29.62 -37.72
N ALA A 21 9.10 -30.26 -38.12
CA ALA A 21 10.38 -29.59 -38.30
C ALA A 21 10.30 -28.51 -39.39
N ALA A 22 9.65 -28.80 -40.52
CA ALA A 22 9.43 -27.83 -41.58
C ALA A 22 8.55 -26.66 -41.11
N SER A 23 7.50 -26.92 -40.33
CA SER A 23 6.65 -25.88 -39.74
C SER A 23 7.40 -24.97 -38.77
N VAL A 24 8.30 -25.52 -37.94
CA VAL A 24 9.15 -24.73 -37.02
C VAL A 24 10.16 -23.89 -37.80
N VAL A 25 10.79 -24.46 -38.83
CA VAL A 25 11.71 -23.71 -39.69
C VAL A 25 10.97 -22.59 -40.42
N LEU A 26 9.79 -22.86 -40.96
CA LEU A 26 8.96 -21.85 -41.61
C LEU A 26 8.52 -20.75 -40.63
N TYR A 27 8.16 -21.12 -39.39
CA TYR A 27 7.85 -20.17 -38.33
C TYR A 27 9.04 -19.24 -38.03
N LEU A 28 10.24 -19.79 -37.89
CA LEU A 28 11.47 -19.02 -37.63
C LEU A 28 11.91 -18.15 -38.83
N LEU A 29 11.63 -18.59 -40.05
CA LEU A 29 11.91 -17.81 -41.28
C LEU A 29 10.89 -16.67 -41.48
N LEU A 30 9.62 -16.90 -41.16
CA LEU A 30 8.55 -15.89 -41.28
C LEU A 30 8.50 -14.93 -40.08
N HIS A 31 9.05 -15.33 -38.94
CA HIS A 31 9.19 -14.51 -37.73
C HIS A 31 10.67 -14.30 -37.44
N PRO A 32 11.39 -13.47 -38.24
CA PRO A 32 12.73 -13.06 -37.89
C PRO A 32 12.71 -12.50 -36.46
N ARG A 33 13.71 -12.88 -35.65
CA ARG A 33 13.89 -12.34 -34.30
C ARG A 33 13.69 -10.82 -34.37
N PRO A 34 12.90 -10.21 -33.46
CA PRO A 34 12.88 -8.76 -33.37
C PRO A 34 14.33 -8.30 -33.28
N SER A 35 14.74 -7.53 -34.28
CA SER A 35 16.03 -6.88 -34.32
C SER A 35 16.25 -6.27 -32.94
N SER A 36 17.32 -6.68 -32.27
CA SER A 36 17.77 -6.06 -31.05
C SER A 36 17.64 -4.56 -31.25
N PRO A 37 16.93 -3.82 -30.37
CA PRO A 37 16.83 -2.38 -30.54
C PRO A 37 18.26 -1.84 -30.68
N PRO A 38 18.50 -0.88 -31.59
CA PRO A 38 19.82 -0.31 -31.75
C PRO A 38 20.31 0.06 -30.36
N ARG A 39 21.54 -0.36 -30.05
CA ARG A 39 22.25 -0.06 -28.82
C ARG A 39 22.30 1.47 -28.72
N GLN A 40 21.24 2.06 -28.16
CA GLN A 40 21.26 3.43 -27.74
C GLN A 40 22.38 3.45 -26.73
N THR A 41 23.50 4.04 -27.12
CA THR A 41 24.40 4.71 -26.19
C THR A 41 23.49 5.49 -25.25
N LEU A 42 23.24 4.91 -24.08
CA LEU A 42 22.62 5.57 -22.95
C LEU A 42 23.60 6.68 -22.58
N THR A 43 23.50 7.81 -23.28
CA THR A 43 23.73 9.10 -22.65
C THR A 43 22.91 9.07 -21.37
N LEU A 44 23.62 8.98 -20.24
CA LEU A 44 23.09 9.12 -18.89
C LEU A 44 21.98 10.17 -18.93
N ALA A 45 20.73 9.72 -18.84
CA ALA A 45 19.64 10.63 -18.56
C ALA A 45 19.99 11.28 -17.21
N PRO A 46 20.00 12.62 -17.11
CA PRO A 46 20.30 13.28 -15.86
C PRO A 46 19.29 12.78 -14.84
N THR A 47 19.80 12.21 -13.75
CA THR A 47 19.04 11.78 -12.58
C THR A 47 18.16 12.96 -12.18
N THR A 48 16.84 12.85 -12.42
CA THR A 48 15.94 13.96 -12.11
C THR A 48 16.05 14.23 -10.61
N PRO A 49 16.41 15.47 -10.20
CA PRO A 49 16.49 15.83 -8.79
C PRO A 49 15.17 15.52 -8.11
N PHE A 50 15.21 15.06 -6.86
CA PHE A 50 13.99 14.91 -6.10
C PHE A 50 13.32 16.29 -5.97
N PRO A 51 12.04 16.44 -6.33
CA PRO A 51 11.31 17.67 -6.10
C PRO A 51 11.19 17.94 -4.60
N SER A 52 11.06 19.22 -4.24
CA SER A 52 10.94 19.65 -2.84
C SER A 52 9.82 18.93 -2.08
N LEU A 53 10.04 18.64 -0.80
CA LEU A 53 9.04 17.99 0.05
C LEU A 53 7.76 18.83 0.17
N LYS A 54 6.61 18.16 0.03
CA LYS A 54 5.30 18.73 0.23
C LYS A 54 5.06 19.00 1.73
N PRO A 55 4.44 20.13 2.10
CA PRO A 55 4.08 20.40 3.49
C PRO A 55 2.94 19.47 3.95
N TRP A 56 2.87 19.21 5.25
CA TRP A 56 1.66 18.65 5.86
C TRP A 56 0.51 19.66 5.73
N PRO A 57 -0.70 19.23 5.36
CA PRO A 57 -1.87 20.11 5.40
C PRO A 57 -2.24 20.48 6.84
N SER A 58 -2.88 21.63 7.02
CA SER A 58 -3.54 21.96 8.28
C SER A 58 -4.84 21.15 8.39
N LEU A 59 -4.95 20.33 9.44
CA LEU A 59 -6.10 19.45 9.68
C LEU A 59 -6.76 19.81 11.02
N PRO A 60 -8.09 19.92 11.10
CA PRO A 60 -8.80 20.16 12.36
C PRO A 60 -8.52 19.09 13.42
N SER A 61 -8.36 17.82 13.00
CA SER A 61 -8.06 16.71 13.90
C SER A 61 -6.56 16.52 14.16
N PHE A 62 -5.70 17.47 13.77
CA PHE A 62 -4.26 17.33 13.94
C PHE A 62 -3.86 17.45 15.41
N LEU A 63 -3.60 16.29 16.04
CA LEU A 63 -3.02 16.22 17.38
C LEU A 63 -1.55 15.75 17.29
N PRO A 64 -0.65 16.22 18.17
CA PRO A 64 0.70 15.67 18.27
C PRO A 64 0.67 14.15 18.43
N TRP A 65 1.53 13.42 17.72
CA TRP A 65 1.67 11.96 17.82
C TRP A 65 2.71 11.51 18.84
N LEU A 66 3.43 12.45 19.46
CA LEU A 66 4.44 12.14 20.48
C LEU A 66 4.22 12.95 21.79
N PRO A 67 2.99 13.08 22.32
CA PRO A 67 2.82 13.76 23.61
C PRO A 67 3.29 12.83 24.75
N PRO A 68 4.16 13.28 25.68
CA PRO A 68 4.33 12.61 26.96
C PRO A 68 3.11 12.87 27.86
N PRO A 69 2.71 11.92 28.72
CA PRO A 69 3.25 10.57 28.91
C PRO A 69 2.81 9.57 27.82
N ASN A 70 3.49 8.43 27.74
CA ASN A 70 3.11 7.35 26.81
C ASN A 70 1.69 6.84 27.11
N PRO A 71 0.87 6.56 26.08
CA PRO A 71 -0.49 6.12 26.28
C PRO A 71 -0.53 4.72 26.92
N PRO A 72 -1.54 4.42 27.76
CA PRO A 72 -1.70 3.10 28.35
C PRO A 72 -1.85 2.01 27.29
N VAL A 73 -1.25 0.84 27.52
CA VAL A 73 -1.37 -0.31 26.62
C VAL A 73 -2.84 -0.71 26.48
N GLY A 74 -3.31 -0.87 25.24
CA GLY A 74 -4.71 -1.19 24.94
C GLY A 74 -5.67 0.01 24.90
N SER A 75 -5.20 1.23 25.18
CA SER A 75 -5.99 2.46 24.91
C SER A 75 -6.16 2.70 23.42
N CYS A 76 -7.15 3.51 23.05
CA CYS A 76 -7.38 3.91 21.67
C CYS A 76 -6.23 4.73 21.09
N GLU A 77 -5.59 5.56 21.91
CA GLU A 77 -4.40 6.30 21.47
C GLU A 77 -3.21 5.34 21.29
N ALA A 78 -3.04 4.33 22.14
CA ALA A 78 -2.01 3.32 21.94
C ALA A 78 -2.29 2.37 20.76
N PHE A 79 -3.52 2.30 20.26
CA PHE A 79 -3.88 1.44 19.13
C PHE A 79 -3.85 2.21 17.81
N PHE A 80 -4.51 3.37 17.74
CA PHE A 80 -4.64 4.16 16.50
C PHE A 80 -3.64 5.32 16.40
N GLY A 81 -3.03 5.73 17.50
CA GLY A 81 -2.18 6.92 17.60
C GLY A 81 -0.76 6.62 18.07
N HIS A 82 -0.32 7.30 19.13
CA HIS A 82 1.02 7.19 19.75
C HIS A 82 1.29 5.84 20.46
N GLY A 83 0.90 4.72 19.87
CA GLY A 83 1.16 3.38 20.39
C GLY A 83 2.59 2.89 20.27
N PHE A 84 3.36 3.48 19.37
CA PHE A 84 4.75 3.11 19.07
C PHE A 84 5.70 3.90 19.98
N SER A 85 5.51 3.79 21.29
CA SER A 85 6.20 4.61 22.27
C SER A 85 7.46 3.96 22.86
N ASP A 86 7.65 2.65 22.63
CA ASP A 86 8.83 1.93 23.11
C ASP A 86 9.97 2.09 22.10
N ARG A 87 10.78 3.12 22.27
CA ARG A 87 11.98 3.35 21.45
C ARG A 87 13.09 2.36 21.81
N VAL A 88 13.68 1.75 20.79
CA VAL A 88 14.80 0.82 20.89
C VAL A 88 15.88 1.25 19.91
N ASP A 89 16.98 1.80 20.43
CA ASP A 89 18.18 2.09 19.65
C ASP A 89 19.07 0.83 19.65
N LEU A 90 19.41 0.30 18.47
CA LEU A 90 20.15 -0.97 18.37
C LEU A 90 21.64 -0.80 18.62
N PHE A 91 22.17 0.38 18.29
CA PHE A 91 23.60 0.69 18.42
C PHE A 91 23.77 2.07 19.06
N PRO A 92 24.78 2.23 19.92
CA PRO A 92 25.17 3.55 20.38
C PRO A 92 25.65 4.39 19.18
N ILE A 93 25.34 5.69 19.20
CA ILE A 93 25.88 6.62 18.21
C ILE A 93 27.40 6.64 18.39
N SER A 94 28.14 6.21 17.37
CA SER A 94 29.60 6.27 17.36
C SER A 94 30.05 7.51 16.59
N PRO A 95 31.06 8.27 17.08
CA PRO A 95 31.62 9.39 16.33
C PRO A 95 32.37 8.95 15.05
N SER A 96 32.73 7.66 14.94
CA SER A 96 33.43 7.09 13.79
C SER A 96 32.48 6.61 12.67
N ALA A 97 31.20 6.40 12.96
CA ALA A 97 30.23 5.86 12.01
C ALA A 97 29.09 6.86 11.78
N SER A 98 28.72 7.08 10.51
CA SER A 98 27.62 7.98 10.16
C SER A 98 26.23 7.33 10.25
N GLY A 99 26.18 6.00 10.34
CA GLY A 99 24.93 5.25 10.37
C GLY A 99 24.32 5.15 11.77
N TRP A 100 22.99 5.11 11.81
CA TRP A 100 22.22 4.85 13.03
C TRP A 100 20.96 4.05 12.68
N PHE A 101 20.47 3.23 13.62
CA PHE A 101 19.27 2.43 13.43
C PHE A 101 18.49 2.29 14.74
N ARG A 102 17.19 2.52 14.68
CA ARG A 102 16.28 2.38 15.82
C ARG A 102 14.91 1.91 15.38
N CYS A 103 14.15 1.35 16.32
CA CYS A 103 12.75 1.01 16.11
C CYS A 103 11.87 1.60 17.21
N HIS A 104 10.68 2.00 16.82
CA HIS A 104 9.59 2.38 17.71
C HIS A 104 8.64 1.20 17.78
N HIS A 105 8.58 0.54 18.92
CA HIS A 105 7.75 -0.65 19.11
C HIS A 105 6.41 -0.29 19.75
N SER A 106 5.33 -0.89 19.25
CA SER A 106 4.02 -0.84 19.89
C SER A 106 3.74 -2.14 20.62
N LYS A 107 3.63 -2.09 21.95
CA LYS A 107 3.15 -3.23 22.75
C LYS A 107 1.71 -3.62 22.41
N THR A 108 0.87 -2.61 22.15
CA THR A 108 -0.54 -2.78 21.79
C THR A 108 -0.67 -3.50 20.46
N LEU A 109 -0.05 -2.98 19.41
CA LEU A 109 -0.11 -3.58 18.07
C LEU A 109 0.89 -4.71 17.88
N ARG A 110 1.84 -4.95 18.79
CA ARG A 110 2.91 -5.96 18.64
C ARG A 110 3.65 -5.86 17.30
N SER A 111 3.85 -4.64 16.82
CA SER A 111 4.53 -4.30 15.56
C SER A 111 5.46 -3.12 15.80
N SER A 112 6.35 -2.84 14.85
CA SER A 112 7.34 -1.78 14.97
C SER A 112 7.46 -0.95 13.70
N VAL A 113 7.69 0.34 13.86
CA VAL A 113 8.19 1.22 12.80
C VAL A 113 9.68 1.37 13.04
N CYS A 114 10.51 0.95 12.09
CA CYS A 114 11.96 1.11 12.20
C CYS A 114 12.45 2.25 11.31
N GLU A 115 13.56 2.87 11.67
CA GLU A 115 14.19 3.92 10.89
C GLU A 115 15.69 3.93 11.11
N GLY A 116 16.41 4.44 10.12
CA GLY A 116 17.85 4.60 10.22
C GLY A 116 18.38 5.64 9.26
N GLY A 117 19.61 6.08 9.52
CA GLY A 117 20.37 6.96 8.63
C GLY A 117 21.64 6.29 8.15
N GLY A 118 22.15 6.75 7.02
CA GLY A 118 23.27 6.10 6.35
C GLY A 118 22.90 4.70 5.83
N ILE A 119 21.64 4.52 5.42
CA ILE A 119 21.14 3.24 4.90
C ILE A 119 21.39 3.20 3.40
N ARG A 120 22.09 2.18 2.93
CA ARG A 120 22.23 1.84 1.51
C ARG A 120 21.22 0.75 1.14
N MET A 121 20.55 0.92 0.01
CA MET A 121 19.74 -0.10 -0.65
C MET A 121 20.38 -0.45 -1.99
N ASP A 122 20.57 -1.74 -2.24
CA ASP A 122 21.05 -2.25 -3.52
C ASP A 122 19.90 -2.93 -4.29
N PRO A 123 19.32 -2.26 -5.30
CA PRO A 123 18.24 -2.86 -6.10
C PRO A 123 18.66 -4.15 -6.78
N GLY A 124 19.95 -4.36 -7.08
CA GLY A 124 20.45 -5.58 -7.72
C GLY A 124 20.30 -6.83 -6.84
N ARG A 125 20.29 -6.65 -5.52
CA ARG A 125 20.20 -7.71 -4.50
C ARG A 125 18.79 -7.96 -3.97
N ILE A 126 17.78 -7.36 -4.60
CA ILE A 126 16.36 -7.56 -4.28
C ILE A 126 15.74 -8.32 -5.46
N ALA A 127 15.55 -9.63 -5.36
CA ALA A 127 14.93 -10.40 -6.43
C ALA A 127 13.41 -10.16 -6.45
N MET A 128 12.96 -9.44 -7.48
CA MET A 128 11.57 -9.14 -7.84
C MET A 128 11.53 -8.53 -9.24
N SER A 129 10.34 -8.45 -9.82
CA SER A 129 10.06 -7.75 -11.07
C SER A 129 10.26 -6.23 -10.95
N ARG A 130 10.22 -5.52 -12.08
CA ARG A 130 10.61 -4.10 -12.15
C ARG A 130 9.67 -3.18 -11.37
N GLY A 131 8.40 -3.53 -11.28
CA GLY A 131 7.37 -2.70 -10.68
C GLY A 131 7.06 -1.45 -11.50
N GLY A 132 5.82 -0.98 -11.39
CA GLY A 132 5.35 0.22 -12.09
C GLY A 132 5.18 0.07 -13.59
N GLU A 133 5.28 -1.15 -14.13
CA GLU A 133 4.88 -1.43 -15.51
C GLU A 133 3.37 -1.23 -15.69
N ARG A 134 2.91 -1.08 -16.93
CA ARG A 134 1.48 -1.07 -17.18
C ARG A 134 0.91 -2.48 -16.98
N LEU A 135 -0.30 -2.56 -16.42
CA LEU A 135 -0.99 -3.83 -16.20
C LEU A 135 -1.04 -4.69 -17.47
N GLU A 136 -1.35 -4.09 -18.62
CA GLU A 136 -1.47 -4.79 -19.90
C GLU A 136 -0.16 -5.45 -20.36
N GLU A 137 0.99 -4.96 -19.90
CA GLU A 137 2.32 -5.48 -20.23
C GLU A 137 2.71 -6.69 -19.39
N VAL A 138 1.96 -6.97 -18.32
CA VAL A 138 2.35 -7.95 -17.29
C VAL A 138 1.27 -9.00 -17.01
N ILE A 139 0.18 -9.01 -17.77
CA ILE A 139 -0.90 -10.00 -17.65
C ILE A 139 -0.31 -11.43 -17.64
N GLY A 140 -0.73 -12.23 -16.65
CA GLY A 140 -0.23 -13.58 -16.40
C GLY A 140 0.96 -13.69 -15.44
N ARG A 141 1.53 -12.57 -14.97
CA ARG A 141 2.61 -12.57 -13.96
C ARG A 141 2.15 -13.20 -12.64
N GLY A 142 3.03 -14.01 -12.04
CA GLY A 142 2.80 -14.65 -10.74
C GLY A 142 3.14 -13.72 -9.56
N GLU A 143 2.52 -13.97 -8.41
CA GLU A 143 2.78 -13.20 -7.17
C GLU A 143 4.24 -13.34 -6.71
N ASP A 144 4.84 -14.52 -6.86
CA ASP A 144 6.25 -14.78 -6.50
C ASP A 144 7.26 -13.96 -7.31
N ASP A 145 6.86 -13.44 -8.47
CA ASP A 145 7.67 -12.53 -9.30
C ASP A 145 7.57 -11.09 -8.82
N GLU A 146 6.51 -10.72 -8.10
CA GLU A 146 6.25 -9.36 -7.60
C GLU A 146 6.75 -9.19 -6.16
N MET A 147 6.71 -10.26 -5.36
CA MET A 147 7.13 -10.21 -3.96
C MET A 147 8.66 -10.16 -3.82
N PRO A 148 9.22 -9.21 -3.03
CA PRO A 148 10.66 -9.07 -2.87
C PRO A 148 11.28 -10.22 -2.10
N LYS A 149 12.38 -10.76 -2.65
CA LYS A 149 13.29 -11.68 -1.97
C LYS A 149 14.63 -10.98 -1.78
N PHE A 150 15.02 -10.77 -0.53
CA PHE A 150 16.20 -9.98 -0.18
C PHE A 150 17.42 -10.89 0.01
N GLU A 151 18.50 -10.61 -0.73
CA GLU A 151 19.80 -11.22 -0.50
C GLU A 151 20.53 -10.51 0.65
N ALA A 152 21.53 -11.18 1.25
CA ALA A 152 22.38 -10.54 2.24
C ALA A 152 23.04 -9.27 1.68
N GLY A 153 22.95 -8.16 2.39
CA GLY A 153 23.47 -6.87 1.93
C GLY A 153 22.58 -6.19 0.87
N ALA A 154 21.35 -6.66 0.65
CA ALA A 154 20.34 -5.89 -0.08
C ALA A 154 20.11 -4.52 0.57
N PHE A 155 20.28 -4.48 1.89
CA PHE A 155 20.43 -3.27 2.66
C PHE A 155 21.73 -3.30 3.45
N GLU A 156 22.34 -2.14 3.60
CA GLU A 156 23.61 -1.96 4.29
C GLU A 156 23.57 -0.69 5.13
N ILE A 157 24.32 -0.67 6.22
CA ILE A 157 24.44 0.49 7.11
C ILE A 157 25.87 0.60 7.61
N GLU A 158 26.40 1.82 7.61
CA GLU A 158 27.71 2.09 8.15
C GLU A 158 27.69 2.07 9.68
N LEU A 159 28.35 1.09 10.29
CA LEU A 159 28.41 0.92 11.74
C LEU A 159 29.85 0.58 12.17
N ASP A 160 30.18 0.92 13.41
CA ASP A 160 31.47 0.57 14.02
C ASP A 160 31.46 -0.91 14.48
N MET A 161 31.35 -1.80 13.51
CA MET A 161 31.29 -3.25 13.68
C MET A 161 32.06 -3.93 12.54
N PRO A 162 32.47 -5.20 12.70
CA PRO A 162 33.08 -5.95 11.61
C PRO A 162 32.15 -5.95 10.37
N GLY A 163 32.72 -5.69 9.21
CA GLY A 163 31.98 -5.71 7.95
C GLY A 163 31.26 -7.05 7.73
N ASP A 164 30.11 -6.99 7.06
CA ASP A 164 29.21 -8.13 6.79
C ASP A 164 28.51 -8.73 8.04
N SER A 165 28.64 -8.08 9.21
CA SER A 165 27.84 -8.47 10.38
C SER A 165 26.36 -8.21 10.16
N LYS A 166 25.49 -9.10 10.66
CA LYS A 166 24.05 -8.84 10.70
C LYS A 166 23.75 -7.69 11.68
N VAL A 167 22.89 -6.78 11.26
CA VAL A 167 22.44 -5.64 12.08
C VAL A 167 21.34 -6.07 13.07
N VAL A 168 20.54 -7.05 12.69
CA VAL A 168 19.50 -7.64 13.53
C VAL A 168 19.67 -9.16 13.56
N ASP A 169 19.42 -9.75 14.72
CA ASP A 169 19.39 -11.20 14.88
C ASP A 169 17.96 -11.73 14.97
N LYS A 170 17.83 -13.05 15.04
CA LYS A 170 16.52 -13.71 15.15
C LYS A 170 15.77 -13.28 16.41
N ALA A 171 16.46 -13.10 17.54
CA ALA A 171 15.83 -12.72 18.80
C ALA A 171 15.22 -11.32 18.74
N PHE A 172 15.93 -10.37 18.13
CA PHE A 172 15.44 -9.04 17.83
C PHE A 172 14.18 -9.10 16.96
N LEU A 173 14.26 -9.82 15.83
CA LEU A 173 13.13 -9.94 14.92
C LEU A 173 11.92 -10.56 15.62
N ASP A 174 12.09 -11.65 16.38
CA ASP A 174 11.01 -12.33 17.10
C ASP A 174 10.36 -11.45 18.17
N ARG A 175 11.12 -10.52 18.75
CA ARG A 175 10.63 -9.58 19.75
C ARG A 175 9.87 -8.40 19.12
N TYR A 176 10.40 -7.81 18.06
CA TYR A 176 9.94 -6.51 17.56
C TYR A 176 9.13 -6.59 16.25
N LEU A 177 9.26 -7.67 15.49
CA LEU A 177 8.62 -7.87 14.19
C LEU A 177 8.08 -9.30 14.09
N ARG A 178 7.02 -9.58 14.84
CA ARG A 178 6.46 -10.94 14.90
C ARG A 178 5.90 -11.34 13.53
N GLN A 179 6.20 -12.55 13.08
CA GLN A 179 5.79 -13.05 11.76
C GLN A 179 4.25 -13.03 11.51
N GLY A 180 3.44 -12.89 12.55
CA GLY A 180 1.99 -12.72 12.44
C GLY A 180 1.32 -13.95 11.79
N GLN A 181 0.27 -13.69 11.00
CA GLN A 181 -0.45 -14.72 10.22
C GLN A 181 0.02 -14.79 8.76
N VAL A 182 1.08 -14.07 8.38
CA VAL A 182 1.55 -14.00 7.00
C VAL A 182 2.58 -15.09 6.75
N GLY A 183 2.40 -15.87 5.68
CA GLY A 183 3.34 -16.95 5.32
C GLY A 183 4.76 -16.44 5.07
N VAL A 184 4.90 -15.36 4.28
CA VAL A 184 6.17 -14.69 4.00
C VAL A 184 6.11 -13.25 4.49
N HIS A 185 6.87 -12.93 5.53
CA HIS A 185 6.90 -11.58 6.12
C HIS A 185 8.03 -10.75 5.52
N THR A 186 7.75 -10.06 4.43
CA THR A 186 8.77 -9.31 3.64
C THR A 186 9.54 -8.29 4.46
N MET A 187 8.90 -7.57 5.39
CA MET A 187 9.61 -6.61 6.25
C MET A 187 10.59 -7.27 7.22
N ARG A 188 10.29 -8.47 7.75
CA ARG A 188 11.28 -9.24 8.54
C ARG A 188 12.45 -9.66 7.67
N SER A 189 12.18 -10.15 6.46
CA SER A 189 13.23 -10.57 5.51
C SER A 189 14.10 -9.39 5.09
N LEU A 190 13.49 -8.21 4.90
CA LEU A 190 14.20 -6.97 4.61
C LEU A 190 15.16 -6.65 5.75
N LEU A 191 14.69 -6.59 7.00
CA LEU A 191 15.56 -6.26 8.12
C LEU A 191 16.64 -7.33 8.37
N ASP A 192 16.32 -8.63 8.20
CA ASP A 192 17.32 -9.72 8.28
C ASP A 192 18.40 -9.61 7.19
N SER A 193 18.11 -8.93 6.07
CA SER A 193 19.06 -8.71 4.98
C SER A 193 20.10 -7.63 5.29
N ILE A 194 19.85 -6.76 6.28
CA ILE A 194 20.71 -5.62 6.58
C ILE A 194 22.09 -6.11 7.05
N ARG A 195 23.15 -5.60 6.42
CA ARG A 195 24.55 -5.86 6.81
C ARG A 195 25.25 -4.58 7.26
N ALA A 196 26.12 -4.72 8.25
CA ALA A 196 27.01 -3.65 8.65
C ALA A 196 28.16 -3.52 7.64
N VAL A 197 28.55 -2.28 7.35
CA VAL A 197 29.74 -1.96 6.58
C VAL A 197 30.63 -1.07 7.43
N GLU A 198 31.94 -1.25 7.27
CA GLU A 198 32.92 -0.43 8.00
C GLU A 198 32.81 1.05 7.61
N PRO A 199 33.16 1.97 8.53
CA PRO A 199 33.22 3.39 8.25
C PRO A 199 34.01 3.75 6.98
N GLY A 200 33.43 4.61 6.15
CA GLY A 200 33.99 5.08 4.89
C GLY A 200 33.85 4.12 3.72
N LYS A 201 33.25 2.93 3.91
CA LYS A 201 33.08 1.91 2.85
C LYS A 201 31.67 1.84 2.26
N LEU A 202 30.74 2.71 2.69
CA LEU A 202 29.39 2.74 2.15
C LEU A 202 29.36 3.33 0.72
N GLY A 203 29.34 2.45 -0.30
CA GLY A 203 29.38 2.85 -1.71
C GLY A 203 28.01 3.20 -2.29
N CYS A 204 27.77 4.48 -2.58
CA CYS A 204 26.48 5.00 -3.05
C CYS A 204 26.59 5.59 -4.45
N SER A 205 25.68 5.23 -5.35
CA SER A 205 25.53 5.89 -6.66
C SER A 205 24.68 7.17 -6.58
N LEU A 206 23.81 7.24 -5.58
CA LEU A 206 22.91 8.35 -5.32
C LEU A 206 22.69 8.51 -3.82
N TRP A 207 22.65 9.74 -3.34
CA TRP A 207 22.18 10.08 -2.00
C TRP A 207 20.82 10.76 -2.08
N ILE A 208 19.90 10.31 -1.23
CA ILE A 208 18.61 10.96 -0.97
C ILE A 208 18.74 11.63 0.39
N GLU A 209 18.76 12.96 0.36
CA GLU A 209 19.00 13.80 1.54
C GLU A 209 17.74 13.90 2.41
N GLU A 210 16.57 13.87 1.78
CA GLU A 210 15.28 13.98 2.43
C GLU A 210 14.74 12.64 2.98
N PRO A 211 13.92 12.66 4.04
CA PRO A 211 13.31 11.46 4.61
C PRO A 211 12.52 10.65 3.58
N THR A 212 12.74 9.34 3.58
CA THR A 212 12.10 8.41 2.63
C THR A 212 11.47 7.23 3.35
N VAL A 213 10.19 7.00 3.09
CA VAL A 213 9.46 5.82 3.59
C VAL A 213 9.56 4.70 2.57
N LEU A 214 10.00 3.54 3.05
CA LEU A 214 10.09 2.30 2.30
C LEU A 214 8.85 1.46 2.61
N VAL A 215 8.12 1.09 1.56
CA VAL A 215 6.84 0.37 1.67
C VAL A 215 6.88 -0.86 0.78
N THR A 216 6.53 -2.03 1.31
CA THR A 216 6.17 -3.19 0.50
C THR A 216 4.65 -3.28 0.49
N ARG A 217 4.03 -2.99 -0.65
CA ARG A 217 2.58 -3.20 -0.82
C ARG A 217 2.34 -4.70 -0.85
N PHE A 218 1.41 -5.19 -0.04
CA PHE A 218 1.06 -6.61 -0.10
C PHE A 218 -0.06 -6.86 -1.10
N GLU A 219 -0.99 -5.91 -1.21
CA GLU A 219 -2.03 -5.93 -2.24
C GLU A 219 -2.30 -4.50 -2.72
N TYR A 220 -2.19 -4.30 -4.02
CA TYR A 220 -2.06 -2.98 -4.66
C TYR A 220 -3.22 -2.66 -5.59
N ALA A 221 -4.04 -3.66 -5.94
CA ALA A 221 -5.20 -3.54 -6.80
C ALA A 221 -6.50 -3.40 -5.98
N ASN A 222 -6.54 -4.02 -4.79
CA ASN A 222 -7.69 -3.95 -3.90
C ASN A 222 -7.56 -2.79 -2.88
N LEU A 223 -8.43 -1.79 -3.02
CA LEU A 223 -8.43 -0.61 -2.14
C LEU A 223 -8.54 -0.93 -0.66
N PHE A 224 -9.29 -1.96 -0.26
CA PHE A 224 -9.38 -2.30 1.15
C PHE A 224 -7.98 -2.58 1.72
N HIS A 225 -7.17 -3.35 1.00
CA HIS A 225 -5.79 -3.61 1.40
C HIS A 225 -4.90 -2.39 1.21
N THR A 226 -5.02 -1.69 0.08
CA THR A 226 -4.20 -0.51 -0.20
C THR A 226 -4.43 0.63 0.81
N VAL A 227 -5.65 0.79 1.36
CA VAL A 227 -5.94 1.75 2.44
C VAL A 227 -5.18 1.40 3.71
N THR A 228 -5.00 0.11 4.03
CA THR A 228 -4.18 -0.29 5.19
C THR A 228 -2.71 0.05 4.98
N ASP A 229 -2.19 -0.06 3.76
CA ASP A 229 -0.83 0.33 3.41
C ASP A 229 -0.65 1.87 3.44
N TRP A 230 -1.62 2.64 2.92
CA TRP A 230 -1.63 4.10 3.03
C TRP A 230 -1.59 4.57 4.48
N TYR A 231 -2.42 3.94 5.32
CA TYR A 231 -2.47 4.23 6.74
C TYR A 231 -1.14 3.88 7.41
N SER A 232 -0.57 2.71 7.13
CA SER A 232 0.71 2.30 7.69
C SER A 232 1.83 3.30 7.37
N ALA A 233 1.95 3.70 6.11
CA ALA A 233 2.96 4.67 5.68
C ALA A 233 2.72 6.07 6.27
N TYR A 234 1.46 6.49 6.37
CA TYR A 234 1.09 7.75 7.05
C TYR A 234 1.48 7.72 8.52
N VAL A 235 1.08 6.69 9.26
CA VAL A 235 1.39 6.50 10.67
C VAL A 235 2.90 6.44 10.91
N SER A 236 3.63 5.73 10.07
CA SER A 236 5.10 5.66 10.12
C SER A 236 5.74 7.06 9.99
N SER A 237 5.20 7.89 9.10
CA SER A 237 5.66 9.27 8.92
C SER A 237 5.35 10.16 10.13
N ARG A 238 4.24 9.91 10.82
CA ARG A 238 3.83 10.68 12.00
C ARG A 238 4.62 10.30 13.25
N ILE A 239 4.84 9.00 13.48
CA ILE A 239 5.61 8.48 14.63
C ILE A 239 7.06 8.93 14.57
N THR A 240 7.65 8.99 13.37
CA THR A 240 9.04 9.43 13.17
C THR A 240 9.20 10.95 13.23
N GLY A 241 8.12 11.70 13.48
CA GLY A 241 8.18 13.13 13.78
C GLY A 241 8.57 14.02 12.58
N LEU A 242 8.28 13.59 11.35
CA LEU A 242 8.67 14.33 10.15
C LEU A 242 7.96 15.68 10.04
N SER A 243 8.70 16.74 9.74
CA SER A 243 8.17 18.11 9.57
C SER A 243 7.45 18.34 8.23
N LYS A 244 7.72 17.49 7.23
CA LYS A 244 7.12 17.53 5.90
C LYS A 244 6.79 16.11 5.45
N ARG A 245 6.01 15.98 4.38
CA ARG A 245 5.69 14.68 3.79
C ARG A 245 6.95 14.06 3.18
N PRO A 246 7.30 12.81 3.51
CA PRO A 246 8.51 12.18 2.98
C PRO A 246 8.37 11.80 1.50
N HIS A 247 9.49 11.43 0.89
CA HIS A 247 9.48 10.61 -0.32
C HIS A 247 9.00 9.20 0.01
N LEU A 248 8.51 8.48 -1.00
CA LEU A 248 8.13 7.09 -0.87
C LEU A 248 8.81 6.24 -1.95
N VAL A 249 9.33 5.10 -1.53
CA VAL A 249 9.85 4.05 -2.42
C VAL A 249 9.11 2.75 -2.16
N PHE A 250 8.49 2.21 -3.19
CA PHE A 250 7.98 0.85 -3.18
C PHE A 250 9.14 -0.14 -3.26
N VAL A 251 9.21 -1.02 -2.28
CA VAL A 251 10.13 -2.15 -2.21
C VAL A 251 9.34 -3.42 -2.49
N ASP A 252 8.73 -3.43 -3.68
CA ASP A 252 7.97 -4.53 -4.28
C ASP A 252 8.02 -4.40 -5.81
N GLY A 253 7.65 -5.47 -6.51
CA GLY A 253 7.64 -5.57 -7.98
C GLY A 253 6.25 -5.39 -8.60
N HIS A 254 5.25 -4.92 -7.84
CA HIS A 254 3.90 -4.81 -8.38
C HIS A 254 3.80 -3.75 -9.49
N CYS A 255 2.99 -4.05 -10.50
CA CYS A 255 2.75 -3.12 -11.60
C CYS A 255 2.02 -1.86 -11.14
N LYS A 256 1.88 -0.89 -12.05
CA LYS A 256 1.16 0.35 -11.80
C LYS A 256 -0.33 0.06 -11.61
N ALA A 257 -0.91 0.53 -10.50
CA ALA A 257 -2.34 0.46 -10.23
C ALA A 257 -3.01 1.84 -10.26
N PRO A 258 -4.33 1.92 -10.54
CA PRO A 258 -5.09 3.18 -10.46
C PRO A 258 -5.01 3.87 -9.10
N LEU A 259 -4.76 3.10 -8.03
CA LEU A 259 -4.65 3.57 -6.65
C LEU A 259 -3.34 4.35 -6.36
N GLU A 260 -2.42 4.42 -7.31
CA GLU A 260 -1.19 5.21 -7.20
C GLU A 260 -1.44 6.71 -7.13
N GLU A 261 -2.55 7.21 -7.67
CA GLU A 261 -2.97 8.61 -7.53
C GLU A 261 -2.99 9.06 -6.06
N THR A 262 -3.43 8.19 -5.15
CA THR A 262 -3.46 8.49 -3.71
C THR A 262 -2.08 8.49 -3.08
N TRP A 263 -1.20 7.57 -3.48
CA TRP A 263 0.19 7.56 -3.02
C TRP A 263 0.90 8.85 -3.44
N GLU A 264 0.72 9.26 -4.69
CA GLU A 264 1.23 10.52 -5.22
C GLU A 264 0.60 11.73 -4.53
N ALA A 265 -0.67 11.67 -4.13
CA ALA A 265 -1.30 12.74 -3.35
C ALA A 265 -0.74 12.82 -1.92
N LEU A 266 -0.56 11.69 -1.23
CA LEU A 266 -0.14 11.62 0.16
C LEU A 266 1.35 11.93 0.38
N PHE A 267 2.23 11.55 -0.54
CA PHE A 267 3.68 11.66 -0.38
C PHE A 267 4.30 12.65 -1.36
N SER A 268 5.54 13.08 -1.09
CA SER A 268 6.22 14.08 -1.92
C SER A 268 6.57 13.54 -3.30
N THR A 269 7.01 12.29 -3.35
CA THR A 269 7.23 11.52 -4.58
C THR A 269 6.94 10.04 -4.34
N VAL A 270 6.69 9.32 -5.43
CA VAL A 270 6.58 7.85 -5.43
C VAL A 270 7.57 7.31 -6.45
N ARG A 271 8.39 6.33 -6.06
CA ARG A 271 9.32 5.61 -6.94
C ARG A 271 9.30 4.11 -6.60
N TYR A 272 9.88 3.28 -7.45
CA TYR A 272 10.05 1.85 -7.21
C TYR A 272 11.53 1.55 -7.00
N ALA A 273 11.86 0.59 -6.13
CA ALA A 273 13.24 0.25 -5.82
C ALA A 273 14.04 -0.18 -7.07
N LYS A 274 13.40 -0.89 -8.01
CA LYS A 274 14.02 -1.31 -9.28
C LYS A 274 14.15 -0.21 -10.33
N HIS A 275 13.68 1.00 -10.05
CA HIS A 275 13.86 2.14 -10.96
C HIS A 275 15.19 2.88 -10.70
N PHE A 276 15.89 2.56 -9.61
CA PHE A 276 17.26 3.03 -9.39
C PHE A 276 18.23 2.19 -10.22
N SER A 277 19.13 2.84 -10.96
CA SER A 277 20.11 2.20 -11.83
C SER A 277 21.29 1.55 -11.08
N GLY A 278 21.40 1.81 -9.78
CA GLY A 278 22.47 1.32 -8.93
C GLY A 278 22.14 1.56 -7.45
N PRO A 279 23.09 1.26 -6.55
CA PRO A 279 22.91 1.41 -5.13
C PRO A 279 22.59 2.85 -4.71
N VAL A 280 21.56 3.01 -3.87
CA VAL A 280 21.09 4.31 -3.39
C VAL A 280 21.21 4.38 -1.88
N CYS A 281 21.60 5.53 -1.36
CA CYS A 281 21.77 5.76 0.06
C CYS A 281 20.78 6.81 0.56
N PHE A 282 20.26 6.59 1.76
CA PHE A 282 19.29 7.43 2.41
C PHE A 282 19.91 8.03 3.66
N ARG A 283 19.83 9.36 3.80
CA ARG A 283 20.15 10.02 5.08
C ARG A 283 19.19 9.61 6.17
N HIS A 284 17.94 9.35 5.79
CA HIS A 284 16.88 8.92 6.68
C HIS A 284 15.90 8.02 5.93
N ALA A 285 16.00 6.71 6.16
CA ALA A 285 15.05 5.70 5.68
C ALA A 285 14.12 5.27 6.80
N ILE A 286 12.83 5.14 6.50
CA ILE A 286 11.79 4.69 7.42
C ILE A 286 11.18 3.42 6.86
N PHE A 287 11.27 2.33 7.61
CA PHE A 287 10.73 1.03 7.26
C PHE A 287 9.32 0.92 7.81
N SER A 288 8.33 1.07 6.92
CA SER A 288 6.92 1.00 7.28
C SER A 288 6.49 -0.46 7.47
N PRO A 289 5.77 -0.81 8.56
CA PRO A 289 5.25 -2.16 8.73
C PRO A 289 4.21 -2.48 7.66
N LEU A 290 3.89 -3.76 7.48
CA LEU A 290 2.87 -4.16 6.50
C LEU A 290 1.49 -3.65 6.94
N GLY A 291 0.60 -3.33 5.99
CA GLY A 291 -0.74 -2.80 6.31
C GLY A 291 -1.51 -3.66 7.33
N TYR A 292 -1.37 -4.99 7.25
CA TYR A 292 -1.97 -5.97 8.17
C TYR A 292 -1.46 -5.91 9.61
N GLU A 293 -0.30 -5.29 9.83
CA GLU A 293 0.31 -5.16 11.14
C GLU A 293 -0.17 -3.90 11.89
N THR A 294 -0.98 -3.07 11.23
CA THR A 294 -1.45 -1.79 11.77
C THR A 294 -2.90 -1.81 12.21
N ALA A 295 -3.31 -0.74 12.90
CA ALA A 295 -4.61 -0.59 13.54
C ALA A 295 -5.81 -0.87 12.62
N LEU A 296 -5.76 -0.41 11.37
CA LEU A 296 -6.90 -0.57 10.45
C LEU A 296 -7.23 -2.02 10.14
N PHE A 297 -6.22 -2.89 10.03
CA PHE A 297 -6.46 -4.31 9.79
C PHE A 297 -6.65 -5.08 11.10
N LYS A 298 -5.81 -4.82 12.12
CA LYS A 298 -5.92 -5.51 13.40
C LYS A 298 -7.25 -5.27 14.10
N GLY A 299 -7.82 -4.08 13.94
CA GLY A 299 -9.15 -3.76 14.47
C GLY A 299 -10.30 -4.58 13.88
N LEU A 300 -10.06 -5.39 12.83
CA LEU A 300 -11.05 -6.31 12.27
C LEU A 300 -11.15 -7.63 13.03
N SER A 301 -10.04 -8.06 13.66
CA SER A 301 -9.96 -9.33 14.39
C SER A 301 -9.80 -9.15 15.89
N GLU A 302 -9.18 -8.04 16.32
CA GLU A 302 -8.93 -7.75 17.73
C GLU A 302 -10.13 -6.99 18.33
N GLN A 303 -10.52 -7.35 19.55
CA GLN A 303 -11.53 -6.61 20.28
C GLN A 303 -10.88 -5.41 20.97
N ILE A 304 -11.25 -4.21 20.56
CA ILE A 304 -10.84 -2.97 21.21
C ILE A 304 -12.06 -2.09 21.49
N ASN A 305 -12.16 -1.59 22.72
CA ASN A 305 -13.23 -0.68 23.13
C ASN A 305 -12.88 0.76 22.73
N CYS A 306 -13.10 1.11 21.46
CA CYS A 306 -12.79 2.42 20.92
C CYS A 306 -13.95 3.09 20.21
N HIS A 307 -14.13 4.38 20.50
CA HIS A 307 -15.11 5.24 19.87
C HIS A 307 -14.45 6.44 19.18
N GLY A 308 -14.93 6.78 17.98
CA GLY A 308 -14.52 8.00 17.30
C GLY A 308 -15.04 9.24 18.03
N THR A 309 -14.21 10.27 18.15
CA THR A 309 -14.60 11.60 18.65
C THR A 309 -13.80 12.69 17.92
N SER A 310 -14.13 13.96 18.16
CA SER A 310 -13.36 15.08 17.63
C SER A 310 -12.08 15.31 18.44
N ALA A 311 -11.04 15.85 17.80
CA ALA A 311 -9.80 16.22 18.46
C ALA A 311 -9.99 17.28 19.56
N ASN A 312 -10.90 18.25 19.35
CA ASN A 312 -11.20 19.28 20.34
C ASN A 312 -11.74 18.69 21.65
N ILE A 313 -12.68 17.74 21.55
CA ILE A 313 -13.22 17.05 22.72
C ILE A 313 -12.12 16.28 23.47
N LEU A 314 -11.23 15.59 22.75
CA LEU A 314 -10.10 14.87 23.37
C LEU A 314 -9.08 15.80 24.01
N HIS A 315 -8.88 16.98 23.44
CA HIS A 315 -7.97 17.97 23.98
C HIS A 315 -8.48 18.54 25.30
N GLU A 316 -9.78 18.83 25.39
CA GLU A 316 -10.42 19.33 26.61
C GLU A 316 -10.63 18.23 27.67
N ASN A 317 -10.94 17.01 27.24
CA ASN A 317 -11.22 15.88 28.11
C ASN A 317 -10.56 14.59 27.56
N PRO A 318 -9.31 14.29 27.96
CA PRO A 318 -8.62 13.08 27.55
C PRO A 318 -9.40 11.81 27.95
N ASP A 319 -9.60 10.90 27.00
CA ASP A 319 -10.34 9.65 27.20
C ASP A 319 -9.67 8.51 26.42
N ASP A 320 -9.15 7.52 27.15
CA ASP A 320 -8.44 6.37 26.60
C ASP A 320 -9.34 5.43 25.77
N THR A 321 -10.66 5.58 25.85
CA THR A 321 -11.65 4.81 25.06
C THR A 321 -12.07 5.54 23.79
N ARG A 322 -11.45 6.69 23.49
CA ARG A 322 -11.80 7.51 22.34
C ARG A 322 -10.58 7.89 21.49
N THR A 323 -10.82 8.15 20.22
CA THR A 323 -9.75 8.59 19.29
C THR A 323 -10.28 9.50 18.19
N ALA A 324 -9.42 10.44 17.75
CA ALA A 324 -9.63 11.27 16.57
C ALA A 324 -8.72 10.86 15.39
N ARG A 325 -7.86 9.84 15.55
CA ARG A 325 -6.80 9.49 14.59
C ARG A 325 -7.31 9.00 13.25
N LEU A 326 -8.44 8.30 13.24
CA LEU A 326 -9.09 7.88 11.98
C LEU A 326 -9.69 9.07 11.22
N SER A 327 -10.30 10.02 11.94
CA SER A 327 -10.79 11.27 11.36
C SER A 327 -9.62 12.07 10.78
N GLU A 328 -8.53 12.20 11.53
CA GLU A 328 -7.29 12.86 11.09
C GLU A 328 -6.74 12.25 9.79
N PHE A 329 -6.70 10.92 9.67
CA PHE A 329 -6.28 10.26 8.43
C PHE A 329 -7.26 10.51 7.26
N GLY A 330 -8.57 10.48 7.51
CA GLY A 330 -9.57 10.82 6.49
C GLY A 330 -9.48 12.28 6.03
N GLU A 331 -9.22 13.21 6.94
CA GLU A 331 -8.96 14.61 6.67
C GLU A 331 -7.67 14.79 5.87
N MET A 332 -6.60 14.06 6.22
CA MET A 332 -5.34 14.04 5.47
C MET A 332 -5.55 13.60 4.01
N LEU A 333 -6.28 12.50 3.79
CA LEU A 333 -6.61 12.02 2.44
C LEU A 333 -7.34 13.10 1.63
N ARG A 334 -8.38 13.71 2.20
CA ARG A 334 -9.13 14.79 1.54
C ARG A 334 -8.24 16.00 1.23
N ALA A 335 -7.46 16.45 2.20
CA ALA A 335 -6.57 17.59 2.06
C ALA A 335 -5.47 17.35 1.02
N ALA A 336 -4.94 16.13 0.93
CA ALA A 336 -3.95 15.74 -0.06
C ALA A 336 -4.45 15.93 -1.52
N PHE A 337 -5.76 15.80 -1.74
CA PHE A 337 -6.42 16.05 -3.03
C PHE A 337 -6.92 17.51 -3.20
N GLY A 338 -6.57 18.41 -2.28
CA GLY A 338 -7.04 19.80 -2.29
C GLY A 338 -8.53 19.94 -1.99
N LEU A 339 -9.12 18.98 -1.28
CA LEU A 339 -10.51 19.05 -0.87
C LEU A 339 -10.59 19.74 0.49
N VAL A 340 -11.28 20.88 0.55
CA VAL A 340 -11.50 21.67 1.77
C VAL A 340 -11.99 20.79 2.92
N VAL A 341 -11.31 20.94 4.07
CA VAL A 341 -11.59 20.24 5.33
C VAL A 341 -12.30 21.17 6.35
N ASP A 342 -12.34 22.48 6.07
CA ASP A 342 -12.91 23.48 6.99
C ASP A 342 -14.36 23.20 7.40
N GLY A 343 -14.61 23.52 8.68
CA GLY A 343 -15.81 23.29 9.47
C GLY A 343 -17.09 23.28 8.65
N MET A 344 -17.55 22.08 8.32
CA MET A 344 -18.85 21.87 7.74
C MET A 344 -19.93 22.18 8.78
N GLN A 345 -20.32 23.45 8.89
CA GLN A 345 -21.75 23.73 8.97
C GLN A 345 -22.35 23.32 7.63
N ALA A 346 -22.60 22.02 7.47
CA ALA A 346 -23.47 21.57 6.41
C ALA A 346 -24.81 22.26 6.66
N LYS A 347 -25.22 23.14 5.72
CA LYS A 347 -26.63 23.52 5.66
C LYS A 347 -27.43 22.23 5.74
N PRO A 348 -28.34 22.06 6.71
CA PRO A 348 -29.12 20.84 6.84
C PRO A 348 -29.76 20.59 5.47
N SER A 349 -29.36 19.50 4.80
CA SER A 349 -30.01 19.13 3.57
C SER A 349 -31.44 18.77 3.95
N THR A 350 -32.42 19.34 3.26
CA THR A 350 -33.85 19.08 3.48
C THR A 350 -34.27 17.65 3.07
N GLY A 351 -33.30 16.72 3.02
CA GLY A 351 -33.45 15.33 2.62
C GLY A 351 -32.17 14.52 2.85
N HIS A 352 -32.31 13.20 2.89
CA HIS A 352 -31.21 12.24 2.97
C HIS A 352 -30.61 12.02 1.59
N ASN A 353 -29.29 11.93 1.48
CA ASN A 353 -28.65 11.55 0.24
C ASN A 353 -28.18 10.09 0.36
N VAL A 354 -28.34 9.29 -0.69
CA VAL A 354 -27.94 7.89 -0.71
C VAL A 354 -27.06 7.70 -1.93
N LEU A 355 -25.83 7.24 -1.70
CA LEU A 355 -24.90 6.92 -2.77
C LEU A 355 -24.92 5.41 -2.95
N PHE A 356 -25.45 4.99 -4.10
CA PHE A 356 -25.45 3.61 -4.53
C PHE A 356 -24.12 3.34 -5.25
N VAL A 357 -23.24 2.54 -4.64
CA VAL A 357 -21.93 2.23 -5.24
C VAL A 357 -21.96 0.81 -5.79
N ARG A 358 -21.87 0.71 -7.12
CA ARG A 358 -21.76 -0.55 -7.86
C ARG A 358 -20.33 -1.04 -7.87
N ARG A 359 -20.14 -2.35 -7.65
CA ARG A 359 -18.83 -3.00 -7.60
C ARG A 359 -18.66 -3.90 -8.80
N GLU A 360 -17.63 -3.63 -9.58
CA GLU A 360 -17.19 -4.50 -10.68
C GLU A 360 -16.00 -5.36 -10.22
N ASP A 361 -15.76 -6.47 -10.93
CA ASP A 361 -14.51 -7.19 -10.79
C ASP A 361 -13.33 -6.32 -11.20
N TYR A 362 -12.34 -6.21 -10.30
CA TYR A 362 -11.16 -5.42 -10.56
C TYR A 362 -10.29 -6.16 -11.57
N LEU A 363 -10.06 -5.52 -12.73
CA LEU A 363 -9.03 -5.94 -13.70
C LEU A 363 -7.62 -5.66 -13.20
N ALA A 364 -7.46 -4.96 -12.07
CA ALA A 364 -6.19 -4.37 -11.66
C ALA A 364 -5.12 -5.37 -11.21
N HIS A 365 -5.34 -6.68 -11.40
CA HIS A 365 -4.38 -7.72 -11.04
C HIS A 365 -3.91 -8.54 -12.26
N PRO A 366 -2.60 -8.60 -12.60
CA PRO A 366 -2.03 -9.38 -13.71
C PRO A 366 -2.56 -10.81 -13.87
N ARG A 367 -2.84 -11.49 -12.76
CA ARG A 367 -3.43 -12.84 -12.65
C ARG A 367 -4.83 -13.03 -13.26
N HIS A 368 -5.54 -11.99 -13.69
CA HIS A 368 -6.87 -12.11 -14.29
C HIS A 368 -6.85 -12.26 -15.83
N THR A 369 -7.93 -12.77 -16.41
CA THR A 369 -8.06 -13.04 -17.86
C THR A 369 -8.50 -11.86 -18.72
N GLY A 370 -8.56 -10.64 -18.17
CA GLY A 370 -8.99 -9.43 -18.90
C GLY A 370 -10.49 -9.15 -18.91
N LYS A 371 -11.35 -10.00 -18.31
CA LYS A 371 -12.81 -9.81 -18.34
C LYS A 371 -13.34 -9.16 -17.06
N VAL A 372 -13.97 -7.98 -17.20
CA VAL A 372 -14.76 -7.34 -16.13
C VAL A 372 -16.11 -8.04 -16.11
N GLU A 373 -16.48 -8.62 -14.98
CA GLU A 373 -17.83 -9.12 -14.77
C GLU A 373 -18.49 -8.30 -13.65
N SER A 374 -19.75 -7.90 -13.88
CA SER A 374 -20.55 -7.29 -12.81
C SER A 374 -20.88 -8.36 -11.78
N ARG A 375 -20.82 -8.01 -10.49
CA ARG A 375 -21.08 -9.00 -9.43
C ARG A 375 -22.55 -9.36 -9.31
N LEU A 376 -23.44 -8.49 -9.78
CA LEU A 376 -24.85 -8.77 -9.96
C LEU A 376 -25.21 -8.52 -11.43
N SER A 377 -25.95 -9.45 -12.03
CA SER A 377 -26.42 -9.31 -13.42
C SER A 377 -27.56 -8.30 -13.56
N ASN A 378 -28.24 -7.97 -12.46
CA ASN A 378 -29.39 -7.08 -12.41
C ASN A 378 -29.17 -5.80 -11.58
N GLU A 379 -27.93 -5.31 -11.48
CA GLU A 379 -27.60 -4.09 -10.70
C GLU A 379 -28.44 -2.88 -11.09
N GLN A 380 -28.71 -2.72 -12.39
CA GLN A 380 -29.53 -1.62 -12.90
C GLN A 380 -30.98 -1.74 -12.41
N GLU A 381 -31.56 -2.94 -12.44
CA GLU A 381 -32.91 -3.20 -11.93
C GLU A 381 -33.03 -2.87 -10.44
N VAL A 382 -32.01 -3.26 -9.64
CA VAL A 382 -31.96 -2.93 -8.22
C VAL A 382 -31.88 -1.43 -8.00
N PHE A 383 -30.98 -0.74 -8.71
CA PHE A 383 -30.85 0.72 -8.62
C PHE A 383 -32.16 1.43 -8.99
N ASP A 384 -32.78 1.04 -10.10
CA ASP A 384 -34.03 1.62 -10.60
C ASP A 384 -35.18 1.38 -9.60
N SER A 385 -35.24 0.19 -9.01
CA SER A 385 -36.24 -0.16 -8.00
C SER A 385 -36.09 0.68 -6.73
N VAL A 386 -34.86 0.85 -6.23
CA VAL A 386 -34.58 1.70 -5.06
C VAL A 386 -34.81 3.17 -5.39
N SER A 387 -34.45 3.62 -6.58
CA SER A 387 -34.70 5.00 -7.03
C SER A 387 -36.20 5.32 -7.12
N LYS A 388 -37.00 4.38 -7.64
CA LYS A 388 -38.46 4.50 -7.71
C LYS A 388 -39.10 4.49 -6.33
N TRP A 389 -38.60 3.66 -5.41
CA TRP A 389 -39.04 3.68 -4.03
C TRP A 389 -38.72 5.03 -3.36
N ALA A 390 -37.48 5.52 -3.53
CA ALA A 390 -37.02 6.78 -2.95
C ALA A 390 -37.82 7.99 -3.47
N SER A 391 -38.19 8.01 -4.76
CA SER A 391 -39.03 9.07 -5.33
C SER A 391 -40.47 9.06 -4.82
N ASN A 392 -40.98 7.88 -4.44
CA ASN A 392 -42.35 7.70 -3.96
C ASN A 392 -42.44 7.77 -2.43
N HIS A 393 -41.31 7.93 -1.74
CA HIS A 393 -41.28 7.99 -0.29
C HIS A 393 -41.72 9.38 0.21
N SER A 394 -42.85 9.43 0.92
CA SER A 394 -43.49 10.68 1.35
C SER A 394 -43.04 11.20 2.71
N ILE A 395 -42.41 10.35 3.54
CA ILE A 395 -42.03 10.69 4.92
C ILE A 395 -40.82 11.62 4.95
N CYS A 396 -39.84 11.40 4.06
CA CYS A 396 -38.67 12.25 3.92
C CYS A 396 -38.14 12.24 2.48
N LYS A 397 -37.52 13.34 2.07
CA LYS A 397 -36.89 13.44 0.75
C LYS A 397 -35.62 12.60 0.71
N ILE A 398 -35.55 11.63 -0.20
CA ILE A 398 -34.38 10.77 -0.41
C ILE A 398 -33.82 11.06 -1.80
N ASN A 399 -32.57 11.55 -1.88
CA ASN A 399 -31.86 11.77 -3.14
C ASN A 399 -30.94 10.59 -3.42
N MET A 400 -31.21 9.85 -4.49
CA MET A 400 -30.37 8.74 -4.93
C MET A 400 -29.30 9.24 -5.91
N ALA A 401 -28.05 8.83 -5.71
CA ALA A 401 -26.96 8.98 -6.66
C ALA A 401 -26.37 7.61 -6.99
N ASN A 402 -26.01 7.40 -8.25
CA ASN A 402 -25.35 6.17 -8.71
C ASN A 402 -23.86 6.43 -8.93
N GLY A 403 -23.00 5.63 -8.30
CA GLY A 403 -21.56 5.71 -8.41
C GLY A 403 -20.95 4.40 -8.90
N LEU A 404 -20.07 4.47 -9.89
CA LEU A 404 -19.25 3.36 -10.35
C LEU A 404 -17.78 3.67 -10.01
N PHE A 405 -17.34 3.31 -8.81
CA PHE A 405 -16.05 3.76 -8.27
C PHE A 405 -14.85 3.19 -9.04
N ALA A 406 -14.98 2.00 -9.63
CA ALA A 406 -13.88 1.34 -10.35
C ALA A 406 -13.27 2.19 -11.48
N HIS A 407 -14.05 3.09 -12.07
CA HIS A 407 -13.63 3.96 -13.19
C HIS A 407 -13.48 5.43 -12.81
N MET A 408 -13.66 5.76 -11.53
CA MET A 408 -13.52 7.12 -11.04
C MET A 408 -12.12 7.34 -10.48
N HIS A 409 -11.50 8.48 -10.84
CA HIS A 409 -10.32 8.98 -10.15
C HIS A 409 -10.57 9.12 -8.64
N MET A 410 -9.54 8.91 -7.82
CA MET A 410 -9.70 8.91 -6.37
C MET A 410 -10.24 10.25 -5.86
N LYS A 411 -9.79 11.36 -6.45
CA LYS A 411 -10.31 12.69 -6.13
C LYS A 411 -11.82 12.80 -6.31
N GLU A 412 -12.37 12.19 -7.36
CA GLU A 412 -13.81 12.16 -7.64
C GLU A 412 -14.55 11.25 -6.66
N GLN A 413 -13.95 10.09 -6.32
CA GLN A 413 -14.49 9.20 -5.29
C GLN A 413 -14.59 9.90 -3.92
N LEU A 414 -13.66 10.80 -3.59
CA LEU A 414 -13.65 11.54 -2.32
C LEU A 414 -14.62 12.72 -2.26
N LYS A 415 -15.08 13.27 -3.41
CA LYS A 415 -15.97 14.44 -3.43
C LYS A 415 -17.35 14.21 -2.77
N PRO A 416 -18.06 13.08 -2.99
CA PRO A 416 -19.33 12.82 -2.34
C PRO A 416 -19.25 12.89 -0.81
N TYR A 417 -18.13 12.45 -0.22
CA TYR A 417 -17.88 12.46 1.22
C TYR A 417 -17.68 13.88 1.81
N LYS A 418 -17.73 14.93 0.98
CA LYS A 418 -17.89 16.32 1.42
C LYS A 418 -19.28 16.67 1.95
N LYS A 419 -20.25 15.76 2.00
CA LYS A 419 -21.55 16.04 2.66
C LYS A 419 -21.78 15.00 3.76
N PRO A 420 -22.12 15.41 5.00
CA PRO A 420 -22.22 14.50 6.15
C PRO A 420 -23.42 13.53 6.12
N LEU A 421 -24.14 13.43 5.00
CA LEU A 421 -25.46 12.81 4.94
C LEU A 421 -25.62 11.84 3.76
N TRP A 422 -24.56 11.12 3.39
CA TRP A 422 -24.64 10.03 2.41
C TRP A 422 -24.72 8.68 3.12
N LEU A 423 -25.86 7.98 2.98
CA LEU A 423 -25.92 6.55 3.25
C LEU A 423 -25.27 5.82 2.08
N LEU A 424 -24.25 5.01 2.36
CA LEU A 424 -23.54 4.22 1.34
C LEU A 424 -24.14 2.81 1.31
N VAL A 425 -24.69 2.42 0.16
CA VAL A 425 -25.14 1.04 -0.09
C VAL A 425 -24.16 0.38 -1.05
N LEU A 426 -23.53 -0.70 -0.59
CA LEU A 426 -22.57 -1.51 -1.36
C LEU A 426 -23.20 -2.86 -1.66
N MET A 427 -23.20 -3.24 -2.94
CA MET A 427 -23.69 -4.54 -3.39
C MET A 427 -22.52 -5.36 -3.96
N GLY A 428 -22.36 -6.61 -3.51
CA GLY A 428 -21.33 -7.56 -3.96
C GLY A 428 -20.35 -8.05 -2.87
N ARG A 429 -19.75 -9.25 -3.05
CA ARG A 429 -18.75 -9.84 -2.11
C ARG A 429 -17.42 -9.07 -2.10
N SER A 430 -16.62 -9.33 -1.07
CA SER A 430 -15.57 -8.52 -0.42
C SER A 430 -14.24 -8.25 -1.14
N HIS A 431 -14.17 -8.26 -2.48
CA HIS A 431 -12.89 -8.07 -3.20
C HIS A 431 -13.00 -7.02 -4.32
N SER A 432 -13.14 -5.73 -4.00
CA SER A 432 -13.23 -4.66 -5.00
C SER A 432 -12.83 -3.28 -4.40
N PRO A 433 -12.32 -2.30 -5.17
CA PRO A 433 -11.47 -1.23 -4.67
C PRO A 433 -12.23 0.06 -4.22
N GLY A 434 -13.24 -0.05 -3.34
CA GLY A 434 -14.04 1.10 -2.85
C GLY A 434 -13.90 1.43 -1.34
N LEU A 435 -13.91 2.72 -0.97
CA LEU A 435 -13.82 3.20 0.42
C LEU A 435 -15.08 2.79 1.20
N SER A 436 -14.94 2.10 2.34
CA SER A 436 -16.08 1.75 3.22
C SER A 436 -15.76 1.86 4.71
N ASN A 437 -16.41 2.79 5.41
CA ASN A 437 -16.90 2.61 6.79
C ASN A 437 -17.69 3.85 7.25
N THR A 438 -19.02 3.76 7.27
CA THR A 438 -19.88 4.66 8.09
C THR A 438 -21.16 3.90 8.48
N LYS A 439 -21.30 3.60 9.78
CA LYS A 439 -22.58 3.20 10.39
C LYS A 439 -23.25 4.47 10.93
N HIS A 440 -24.44 4.80 10.45
CA HIS A 440 -25.33 5.75 11.13
C HIS A 440 -26.72 5.15 11.34
N HIS A 441 -27.26 5.41 12.53
CA HIS A 441 -28.53 4.92 13.06
C HIS A 441 -29.72 5.50 12.27
N CYS A 442 -30.36 4.68 11.44
CA CYS A 442 -31.77 4.86 11.07
C CYS A 442 -32.44 3.57 10.54
N ALA A 443 -31.73 2.45 10.39
CA ALA A 443 -32.27 1.23 9.80
C ALA A 443 -32.51 0.11 10.85
N ARG A 444 -33.09 0.42 12.01
CA ARG A 444 -33.42 -0.60 13.03
C ARG A 444 -34.82 -1.20 12.95
N ASP A 445 -35.70 -0.74 12.05
CA ASP A 445 -37.10 -1.17 12.08
C ASP A 445 -37.57 -2.13 10.97
N HIS A 446 -36.70 -2.65 10.09
CA HIS A 446 -37.14 -3.60 9.06
C HIS A 446 -36.17 -4.75 8.79
N GLN A 447 -35.72 -5.44 9.85
CA GLN A 447 -34.99 -6.71 9.70
C GLN A 447 -35.90 -7.95 9.81
N GLN A 448 -37.20 -7.83 9.50
CA GLN A 448 -38.15 -8.94 9.59
C GLN A 448 -38.87 -9.33 8.29
N GLN A 449 -38.62 -8.66 7.17
CA GLN A 449 -39.15 -9.11 5.87
C GLN A 449 -38.19 -8.68 4.76
N LEU A 450 -37.24 -9.57 4.43
CA LEU A 450 -36.66 -9.81 3.10
C LEU A 450 -35.66 -10.96 3.19
#